data_AF-A0A0K1PA67-F1
#
_entry.id   AF-A0A0K1PA67-F1
#
_cell.length_a   1.000
_cell.length_b   1.000
_cell.length_c   1.000
_cell.angle_alpha   90.00
_cell.angle_beta   90.00
_cell.angle_gamma   90.00
#
_symmetry.space_group_name_H-M   'P 1'
#
loop_
_entity.id
_entity.type
_entity.pdbx_description
1 polymer ?
#
loop_
_entity_poly.entity_id
_entity_poly.type
_entity_poly.pdbx_seq_one_letter_code
_entity_poly.pdbx_strand_id
1 'polypeptide(L)'
;MSSSSRDPRGRFLRIVFLAVHVSIAAVFSLLLIAGVWRGLAEVRPPRAKPALDVDSCSEELTRLRAELLARIAAFSSSASAAAEGRTYEGWVVRFRGRVDGARQRCAPPEGASLEKAKAVGVAFDALVRAIDLSEIHATHWSRHLGPALDESAAAIDAVR
;
A
#
# COMPACT_ATOMS: atom_id res chain seq x y z
N MET A 1 14.69 55.86 -39.58
CA MET A 1 14.22 54.72 -38.76
C MET A 1 14.80 53.44 -39.37
N SER A 2 16.05 53.11 -39.03
CA SER A 2 16.72 51.92 -39.60
C SER A 2 16.73 50.77 -38.61
N SER A 3 15.87 49.81 -38.94
CA SER A 3 16.02 48.36 -38.80
C SER A 3 16.97 47.86 -37.72
N SER A 4 16.34 47.30 -36.68
CA SER A 4 16.89 46.34 -35.73
C SER A 4 17.93 45.42 -36.39
N SER A 5 19.20 45.63 -36.03
CA SER A 5 20.28 44.66 -36.26
C SER A 5 19.94 43.40 -35.47
N ARG A 6 19.22 42.47 -36.12
CA ARG A 6 19.06 41.10 -35.62
C ARG A 6 20.40 40.40 -35.80
N ASP A 7 21.20 40.43 -34.75
CA ASP A 7 22.49 39.76 -34.71
C ASP A 7 22.31 38.24 -34.97
N PRO A 8 22.74 37.71 -36.14
CA PRO A 8 22.45 36.35 -36.57
C PRO A 8 23.16 35.31 -35.67
N ARG A 9 24.24 35.72 -34.99
CA ARG A 9 25.02 34.87 -34.09
C ARG A 9 24.26 34.51 -32.81
N GLY A 10 23.49 35.45 -32.26
CA GLY A 10 22.66 35.22 -31.08
C GLY A 10 21.46 34.29 -31.34
N ARG A 11 20.93 34.32 -32.57
CA ARG A 11 19.83 33.43 -32.99
C ARG A 11 20.32 32.00 -33.21
N PHE A 12 21.49 31.84 -33.82
CA PHE A 12 22.12 30.53 -34.02
C PHE A 12 22.48 29.85 -32.69
N LEU A 13 23.11 30.58 -31.76
CA LEU A 13 23.44 30.05 -30.43
C LEU A 13 22.19 29.64 -29.63
N ARG A 14 21.10 30.40 -29.72
CA ARG A 14 19.81 30.02 -29.12
C ARG A 14 19.24 28.73 -29.71
N ILE A 15 19.32 28.55 -31.03
CA ILE A 15 18.85 27.33 -31.70
C ILE A 15 19.68 26.12 -31.25
N VAL A 16 21.00 26.26 -31.20
CA VAL A 16 21.90 25.18 -30.74
C VAL A 16 21.63 24.83 -29.28
N PHE A 17 21.52 25.81 -28.41
CA PHE A 17 21.23 25.58 -26.99
C PHE A 17 19.88 24.92 -26.77
N LEU A 18 18.85 25.36 -27.51
CA LEU A 18 17.52 24.74 -27.48
C LEU A 18 17.56 23.31 -28.00
N ALA A 19 18.28 23.05 -29.09
CA ALA A 19 18.45 21.71 -29.65
C ALA A 19 19.15 20.77 -28.66
N VAL A 20 20.18 21.24 -27.96
CA VAL A 20 20.86 20.49 -26.90
C VAL A 20 19.91 20.22 -25.73
N HIS A 21 19.15 21.22 -25.28
CA HIS A 21 18.18 21.05 -24.18
C HIS A 21 17.08 20.05 -24.54
N VAL A 22 16.50 20.15 -25.73
CA VAL A 22 15.49 19.21 -26.23
C VAL A 22 16.08 17.81 -26.36
N SER A 23 17.32 17.68 -26.81
CA SER A 23 18.01 16.38 -26.91
C SER A 23 18.20 15.74 -25.53
N ILE A 24 18.66 16.51 -24.54
CA ILE A 24 18.83 16.03 -23.16
C ILE A 24 17.47 15.63 -22.57
N ALA A 25 16.44 16.47 -22.73
CA ALA A 25 15.09 16.17 -22.25
C ALA A 25 14.51 14.92 -22.91
N ALA A 26 14.73 14.72 -24.22
CA ALA A 26 14.30 13.54 -24.95
C ALA A 26 15.01 12.27 -24.46
N VAL A 27 16.34 12.33 -24.29
CA VAL A 27 17.13 11.20 -23.74
C VAL A 27 16.66 10.86 -22.33
N PHE A 28 16.47 11.86 -21.46
CA PHE A 28 15.99 11.65 -20.11
C PHE A 28 14.58 11.03 -20.09
N SER A 29 13.69 11.52 -20.94
CA SER A 29 12.34 10.97 -21.09
C SER A 29 12.38 9.52 -21.57
N LEU A 30 13.24 9.18 -22.53
CA LEU A 30 13.41 7.81 -23.01
C LEU A 30 13.97 6.89 -21.91
N LEU A 31 14.92 7.37 -21.10
CA LEU A 31 15.47 6.61 -19.98
C LEU A 31 14.40 6.36 -18.90
N LEU A 32 13.56 7.36 -18.59
CA LEU A 32 12.43 7.19 -17.68
C LEU A 32 11.41 6.18 -18.22
N ILE A 33 11.02 6.29 -19.49
CA ILE A 33 10.09 5.36 -20.12
C ILE A 33 10.66 3.94 -20.09
N ALA A 34 11.92 3.77 -20.45
CA ALA A 34 12.60 2.47 -20.42
C ALA A 34 12.70 1.90 -19.00
N GLY A 35 13.00 2.74 -18.00
CA GLY A 35 13.06 2.35 -16.59
C GLY A 35 11.70 1.92 -16.06
N VAL A 36 10.64 2.68 -16.35
CA VAL A 36 9.25 2.35 -15.98
C VAL A 36 8.82 1.06 -16.67
N TRP A 37 9.08 0.91 -17.97
CA TRP A 37 8.75 -0.31 -18.71
C TRP A 37 9.47 -1.53 -18.16
N ARG A 38 10.75 -1.40 -17.84
CA ARG A 38 11.53 -2.48 -17.25
C ARG A 38 11.00 -2.87 -15.87
N GLY A 39 10.69 -1.88 -15.04
CA GLY A 39 10.05 -2.11 -13.74
C GLY A 39 8.70 -2.80 -13.87
N LEU A 40 7.85 -2.38 -14.81
CA LEU A 40 6.56 -3.02 -15.10
C LEU A 40 6.73 -4.44 -15.64
N ALA A 41 7.75 -4.70 -16.46
CA ALA A 41 8.03 -6.03 -17.01
C ALA A 41 8.59 -7.01 -15.95
N GLU A 42 9.34 -6.50 -14.97
CA GLU A 42 9.81 -7.27 -13.80
C GLU A 42 8.66 -7.54 -12.81
N VAL A 43 7.67 -6.65 -12.73
CA VAL A 43 6.38 -6.90 -12.07
C VAL A 43 5.53 -7.81 -12.96
N ARG A 44 5.93 -9.08 -13.08
CA ARG A 44 4.99 -10.11 -13.53
C ARG A 44 3.76 -10.05 -12.62
N PRO A 45 2.52 -9.98 -13.16
CA PRO A 45 1.35 -10.11 -12.32
C PRO A 45 1.52 -11.44 -11.57
N PRO A 46 1.51 -11.43 -10.22
CA PRO A 46 1.58 -12.67 -9.48
C PRO A 46 0.46 -13.55 -10.02
N ARG A 47 0.76 -14.83 -10.29
CA ARG A 47 -0.26 -15.81 -10.70
C ARG A 47 -1.48 -15.60 -9.81
N ALA A 48 -2.63 -15.28 -10.42
CA ALA A 48 -3.85 -15.02 -9.68
C ALA A 48 -4.08 -16.21 -8.75
N LYS A 49 -3.93 -15.99 -7.44
CA LYS A 49 -4.20 -17.03 -6.46
C LYS A 49 -5.70 -17.34 -6.54
N PRO A 50 -6.10 -18.61 -6.39
CA PRO A 50 -7.51 -18.95 -6.41
C PRO A 50 -8.24 -18.15 -5.34
N ALA A 51 -9.47 -17.75 -5.69
CA ALA A 51 -10.40 -17.15 -4.76
C ALA A 51 -10.63 -18.10 -3.57
N LEU A 52 -10.96 -17.52 -2.43
CA LEU A 52 -11.30 -18.27 -1.22
C LEU A 52 -12.82 -18.25 -1.04
N ASP A 53 -13.38 -19.34 -0.53
CA ASP A 53 -14.75 -19.35 -0.02
C ASP A 53 -14.88 -18.47 1.25
N VAL A 54 -16.13 -18.24 1.68
CA VAL A 54 -16.45 -17.36 2.81
C VAL A 54 -15.81 -17.85 4.12
N ASP A 55 -15.82 -19.15 4.36
CA ASP A 55 -15.31 -19.74 5.60
C ASP A 55 -13.78 -19.57 5.67
N SER A 56 -13.09 -19.87 4.58
CA SER A 56 -11.65 -19.65 4.43
C SER A 56 -11.27 -18.18 4.56
N CYS A 57 -12.09 -17.27 4.04
CA CYS A 57 -11.90 -15.83 4.24
C CYS A 57 -12.07 -15.42 5.71
N SER A 58 -13.05 -15.99 6.41
CA SER A 58 -13.29 -15.75 7.84
C SER A 58 -12.14 -16.27 8.71
N GLU A 59 -11.62 -17.46 8.42
CA GLU A 59 -10.44 -18.04 9.07
C GLU A 59 -9.20 -17.18 8.85
N GLU A 60 -8.96 -16.75 7.61
CA GLU A 60 -7.83 -15.91 7.25
C GLU A 60 -7.90 -14.54 7.94
N LEU A 61 -9.08 -13.90 7.99
CA LEU A 61 -9.33 -12.67 8.74
C LEU A 61 -9.05 -12.87 10.24
N THR A 62 -9.56 -13.96 10.82
CA THR A 62 -9.35 -14.30 12.24
C THR A 62 -7.86 -14.46 12.54
N ARG A 63 -7.14 -15.17 11.67
CA ARG A 63 -5.69 -15.40 11.78
C ARG A 63 -4.90 -14.11 11.71
N LEU A 64 -5.19 -13.24 10.72
CA LEU A 64 -4.54 -11.95 10.58
C LEU A 64 -4.79 -11.06 11.80
N ARG A 65 -6.05 -11.01 12.29
CA ARG A 65 -6.38 -10.26 13.51
C ARG A 65 -5.62 -10.78 14.74
N ALA A 66 -5.55 -12.10 14.91
CA ALA A 66 -4.80 -12.70 16.01
C ALA A 66 -3.31 -12.34 15.95
N GLU A 67 -2.72 -12.32 14.76
CA GLU A 67 -1.32 -11.90 14.58
C GLU A 67 -1.11 -10.42 14.95
N LEU A 68 -2.02 -9.54 14.55
CA LEU A 68 -2.00 -8.12 14.93
C LEU A 68 -2.05 -7.97 16.46
N LEU A 69 -2.97 -8.67 17.12
CA LEU A 69 -3.09 -8.65 18.58
C LEU A 69 -1.84 -9.17 19.27
N ALA A 70 -1.25 -10.27 18.77
CA ALA A 70 0.00 -10.79 19.29
C ALA A 70 1.13 -9.77 19.17
N ARG A 71 1.21 -9.04 18.06
CA ARG A 71 2.21 -7.97 17.89
C ARG A 71 1.97 -6.82 18.87
N ILE A 72 0.73 -6.37 19.03
CA ILE A 72 0.36 -5.30 19.99
C ILE A 72 0.70 -5.73 21.43
N ALA A 73 0.40 -6.98 21.80
CA ALA A 73 0.73 -7.51 23.13
C ALA A 73 2.26 -7.54 23.36
N ALA A 74 3.05 -7.98 22.38
CA ALA A 74 4.51 -8.01 22.48
C ALA A 74 5.11 -6.61 22.72
N PHE A 75 4.53 -5.58 22.11
CA PHE A 75 4.92 -4.18 22.33
C PHE A 75 4.81 -3.76 23.80
N SER A 76 3.68 -4.09 24.44
CA SER A 76 3.42 -3.72 25.84
C SER A 76 4.42 -4.34 26.82
N SER A 77 5.03 -5.47 26.44
CA SER A 77 6.02 -6.19 27.23
C SER A 77 7.48 -5.85 26.89
N SER A 78 7.74 -4.96 25.92
CA SER A 78 9.10 -4.70 25.45
C SER A 78 9.89 -3.78 26.39
N ALA A 79 11.20 -4.00 26.49
CA ALA A 79 12.10 -3.18 27.30
C ALA A 79 12.49 -1.84 26.64
N SER A 80 12.22 -1.65 25.34
CA SER A 80 12.62 -0.45 24.60
C SER A 80 11.70 -0.15 23.44
N ALA A 81 10.97 0.97 23.54
CA ALA A 81 10.11 1.47 22.47
C ALA A 81 10.87 1.77 21.17
N ALA A 82 12.11 2.24 21.25
CA ALA A 82 12.93 2.57 20.08
C ALA A 82 13.44 1.32 19.34
N ALA A 83 13.72 0.23 20.06
CA ALA A 83 14.07 -1.04 19.44
C ALA A 83 12.85 -1.67 18.78
N GLU A 84 11.69 -1.62 19.43
CA GLU A 84 10.45 -2.16 18.88
C GLU A 84 9.97 -1.39 17.64
N GLY A 85 10.02 -0.06 17.63
CA GLY A 85 9.63 0.75 16.47
C GLY A 85 10.32 0.30 15.18
N ARG A 86 11.64 0.11 15.21
CA ARG A 86 12.42 -0.40 14.05
C ARG A 86 11.97 -1.78 13.57
N THR A 87 11.64 -2.67 14.50
CA THR A 87 11.18 -4.02 14.14
C THR A 87 9.73 -4.03 13.65
N TYR A 88 8.91 -3.09 14.14
CA TYR A 88 7.51 -2.95 13.77
C TYR A 88 7.33 -2.39 12.37
N GLU A 89 8.07 -1.35 11.97
CA GLU A 89 8.01 -0.82 10.60
C GLU A 89 8.23 -1.92 9.55
N GLY A 90 9.26 -2.75 9.73
CA GLY A 90 9.51 -3.88 8.83
C GLY A 90 8.42 -4.95 8.88
N TRP A 91 7.85 -5.21 10.05
CA TRP A 91 6.75 -6.17 10.20
C TRP A 91 5.45 -5.66 9.59
N VAL A 92 5.05 -4.41 9.84
CA VAL A 92 3.75 -3.86 9.42
C VAL A 92 3.66 -3.79 7.89
N VAL A 93 4.75 -3.48 7.20
CA VAL A 93 4.81 -3.52 5.72
C VAL A 93 4.54 -4.93 5.20
N ARG A 94 5.20 -5.95 5.77
CA ARG A 94 4.96 -7.36 5.38
C ARG A 94 3.57 -7.85 5.78
N PHE A 95 3.06 -7.36 6.89
CA PHE A 95 1.72 -7.70 7.38
C PHE A 95 0.64 -7.11 6.47
N ARG A 96 0.72 -5.82 6.12
CA ARG A 96 -0.15 -5.17 5.12
C ARG A 96 -0.15 -5.91 3.78
N GLY A 97 1.04 -6.27 3.27
CA GLY A 97 1.12 -7.05 2.04
C GLY A 97 0.40 -8.41 2.10
N ARG A 98 0.34 -9.04 3.28
CA ARG A 98 -0.46 -10.27 3.49
C ARG A 98 -1.95 -9.98 3.59
N VAL A 99 -2.35 -8.91 4.29
CA VAL A 99 -3.75 -8.46 4.38
C VAL A 99 -4.29 -8.13 2.98
N ASP A 100 -3.55 -7.38 2.18
CA ASP A 100 -3.91 -7.05 0.80
C ASP A 100 -3.99 -8.31 -0.07
N GLY A 101 -3.02 -9.22 0.07
CA GLY A 101 -3.03 -10.50 -0.62
C GLY A 101 -4.21 -11.40 -0.24
N ALA A 102 -4.67 -11.35 1.01
CA ALA A 102 -5.87 -12.05 1.47
C ALA A 102 -7.14 -11.38 0.94
N ARG A 103 -7.22 -10.04 1.03
CA ARG A 103 -8.34 -9.24 0.50
C ARG A 103 -8.58 -9.51 -0.98
N GLN A 104 -7.52 -9.59 -1.79
CA GLN A 104 -7.62 -9.90 -3.22
C GLN A 104 -8.22 -11.27 -3.50
N ARG A 105 -7.96 -12.27 -2.65
CA ARG A 105 -8.52 -13.62 -2.79
C ARG A 105 -9.96 -13.72 -2.27
N CYS A 106 -10.36 -12.78 -1.43
CA CYS A 106 -11.67 -12.72 -0.79
C CYS A 106 -12.60 -11.69 -1.45
N ALA A 107 -12.26 -11.15 -2.62
CA ALA A 107 -12.99 -10.07 -3.28
C ALA A 107 -13.40 -10.42 -4.73
N PRO A 108 -14.64 -10.91 -4.95
CA PRO A 108 -15.56 -11.46 -3.96
C PRO A 108 -15.16 -12.90 -3.54
N PRO A 109 -15.60 -13.39 -2.37
CA PRO A 109 -15.36 -14.77 -1.99
C PRO A 109 -16.14 -15.72 -2.91
N GLU A 110 -15.59 -16.90 -3.15
CA GLU A 110 -16.21 -17.91 -4.00
C GLU A 110 -17.57 -18.36 -3.43
N GLY A 111 -18.59 -18.40 -4.28
CA GLY A 111 -19.94 -18.84 -3.90
C GLY A 111 -20.68 -17.90 -2.93
N ALA A 112 -20.13 -16.74 -2.58
CA ALA A 112 -20.74 -15.83 -1.62
C ALA A 112 -21.96 -15.09 -2.18
N SER A 113 -22.98 -14.91 -1.32
CA SER A 113 -24.03 -13.92 -1.58
C SER A 113 -23.46 -12.50 -1.55
N LEU A 114 -24.15 -11.54 -2.18
CA LEU A 114 -23.75 -10.12 -2.16
C LEU A 114 -23.61 -9.59 -0.73
N GLU A 115 -24.49 -10.00 0.17
CA GLU A 115 -24.44 -9.62 1.59
C GLU A 115 -23.20 -10.18 2.29
N LYS A 116 -22.88 -11.48 2.10
CA LYS A 116 -21.67 -12.08 2.70
C LYS A 116 -20.39 -11.49 2.10
N ALA A 117 -20.35 -11.25 0.79
CA ALA A 117 -19.22 -10.59 0.14
C ALA A 117 -19.00 -9.16 0.69
N LYS A 118 -20.08 -8.41 0.93
CA LYS A 118 -20.02 -7.10 1.59
C LYS A 118 -19.53 -7.20 3.03
N ALA A 119 -20.02 -8.16 3.81
CA ALA A 119 -19.58 -8.39 5.18
C ALA A 119 -18.07 -8.67 5.26
N VAL A 120 -17.55 -9.52 4.35
CA VAL A 120 -16.11 -9.80 4.24
C VAL A 120 -15.32 -8.52 3.93
N GLY A 121 -15.80 -7.71 2.98
CA GLY A 121 -15.17 -6.42 2.67
C GLY A 121 -15.09 -5.49 3.88
N VAL A 122 -16.19 -5.37 4.63
CA VAL A 122 -16.25 -4.56 5.87
C VAL A 122 -15.28 -5.09 6.93
N ALA A 123 -15.17 -6.41 7.09
CA ALA A 123 -14.22 -7.02 8.03
C ALA A 123 -12.75 -6.71 7.68
N PHE A 124 -12.38 -6.75 6.40
CA PHE A 124 -11.05 -6.33 5.96
C PHE A 124 -10.81 -4.84 6.21
N ASP A 125 -11.77 -3.97 5.91
CA ASP A 125 -11.63 -2.53 6.13
C ASP A 125 -11.50 -2.18 7.63
N ALA A 126 -12.24 -2.87 8.49
CA ALA A 126 -12.13 -2.73 9.95
C ALA A 126 -10.75 -3.19 10.46
N LEU A 127 -10.22 -4.29 9.92
CA LEU A 127 -8.87 -4.76 10.25
C LEU A 127 -7.79 -3.76 9.78
N VAL A 128 -7.90 -3.22 8.57
CA VAL A 128 -6.97 -2.19 8.05
C VAL A 128 -6.97 -0.96 8.95
N ARG A 129 -8.14 -0.47 9.35
CA ARG A 129 -8.26 0.63 10.30
C ARG A 129 -7.55 0.34 11.63
N ALA A 130 -7.67 -0.89 12.16
CA ALA A 130 -6.97 -1.28 13.37
C ALA A 130 -5.44 -1.29 13.19
N ILE A 131 -4.95 -1.72 12.02
CA ILE A 131 -3.52 -1.68 11.67
C ILE A 131 -3.03 -0.23 11.63
N ASP A 132 -3.73 0.65 10.91
CA ASP A 132 -3.37 2.07 10.76
C ASP A 132 -3.28 2.76 12.12
N LEU A 133 -4.25 2.50 13.01
CA LEU A 133 -4.24 3.04 14.37
C LEU A 133 -3.18 2.43 15.27
N SER A 134 -2.68 1.23 14.96
CA SER A 134 -1.57 0.61 15.71
C SER A 134 -0.19 1.12 15.27
N GLU A 135 -0.07 1.68 14.07
CA GLU A 135 1.21 2.17 13.52
C GLU A 135 1.62 3.54 14.09
N ILE A 136 0.65 4.35 14.50
CA ILE A 136 0.95 5.64 15.10
C ILE A 136 1.57 5.38 16.48
N HIS A 137 2.89 5.41 16.62
CA HIS A 137 3.56 5.03 17.89
C HIS A 137 3.08 5.81 19.14
N ALA A 138 2.47 6.99 18.97
CA ALA A 138 1.82 7.75 20.04
C ALA A 138 0.49 7.12 20.54
N THR A 139 -0.10 6.16 19.82
CA THR A 139 -1.46 5.65 20.02
C THR A 139 -1.56 4.24 20.58
N HIS A 140 -0.45 3.60 20.99
CA HIS A 140 -0.54 2.41 21.87
C HIS A 140 -1.39 2.70 23.14
N TRP A 141 -1.61 3.98 23.45
CA TRP A 141 -2.49 4.50 24.49
C TRP A 141 -3.60 5.43 23.97
N SER A 142 -3.83 5.52 22.65
CA SER A 142 -4.97 6.31 22.18
C SER A 142 -6.25 5.57 22.51
N ARG A 143 -7.22 6.32 23.01
CA ARG A 143 -8.61 5.90 23.23
C ARG A 143 -9.31 5.32 21.98
N HIS A 144 -8.66 5.33 20.81
CA HIS A 144 -9.23 4.92 19.53
C HIS A 144 -8.81 3.52 19.09
N LEU A 145 -7.69 2.98 19.61
CA LEU A 145 -7.22 1.65 19.20
C LEU A 145 -8.12 0.53 19.73
N GLY A 146 -8.49 0.58 21.02
CA GLY A 146 -9.39 -0.41 21.63
C GLY A 146 -10.71 -0.55 20.86
N PRO A 147 -11.48 0.54 20.65
CA PRO A 147 -12.70 0.50 19.86
C PRO A 147 -12.49 -0.06 18.44
N ALA A 148 -11.39 0.28 17.76
CA ALA A 148 -11.13 -0.27 16.42
C ALA A 148 -10.84 -1.78 16.45
N LEU A 149 -10.19 -2.28 17.50
CA LEU A 149 -9.98 -3.72 17.69
C LEU A 149 -11.29 -4.46 17.98
N ASP A 150 -12.23 -3.83 18.68
CA ASP A 150 -13.57 -4.36 18.94
C ASP A 150 -14.44 -4.33 17.68
N GLU A 151 -14.41 -3.22 16.92
CA GLU A 151 -15.06 -3.11 15.60
C GLU A 151 -14.55 -4.19 14.65
N SER A 152 -13.23 -4.44 14.61
CA SER A 152 -12.66 -5.51 13.79
C SER A 152 -13.14 -6.90 14.22
N ALA A 153 -13.35 -7.14 15.53
CA ALA A 153 -13.88 -8.41 16.02
C ALA A 153 -15.34 -8.60 15.58
N ALA A 154 -16.18 -7.58 15.83
CA ALA A 154 -17.58 -7.60 15.48
C ALA A 154 -17.79 -7.78 13.96
N ALA A 155 -16.96 -7.13 13.14
CA ALA A 155 -17.04 -7.25 11.69
C ALA A 155 -16.65 -8.66 11.21
N ILE A 156 -15.66 -9.31 11.83
CA ILE A 156 -15.31 -10.71 11.52
C ILE A 156 -16.41 -11.67 11.97
N ASP A 157 -17.00 -11.45 13.13
CA ASP A 157 -18.11 -12.29 13.61
C ASP A 157 -19.35 -12.18 12.71
N ALA A 158 -19.60 -11.01 12.09
CA ALA A 158 -20.68 -10.84 11.12
C ALA A 158 -20.45 -11.58 9.78
N VAL A 159 -19.23 -12.03 9.50
CA VAL A 159 -18.91 -12.86 8.32
C VAL A 159 -19.31 -14.31 8.54
N ARG A 160 -19.26 -14.80 9.79
CA ARG A 160 -19.71 -16.15 10.17
C ARG A 160 -21.23 -16.24 10.02
#